data_AF-A0A496WBX8-F1
#
_entry.id   AF-A0A496WBX8-F1
#
_cell.length_a   1.000
_cell.length_b   1.000
_cell.length_c   1.000
_cell.angle_alpha   90.00
_cell.angle_beta   90.00
_cell.angle_gamma   90.00
#
_symmetry.space_group_name_H-M   'P 1'
#
loop_
_entity.id
_entity.type
_entity.pdbx_description
1 polymer ?
#
loop_
_entity_poly.entity_id
_entity_poly.type
_entity_poly.pdbx_seq_one_letter_code
_entity_poly.pdbx_strand_id
1 'polypeptide(L)' 'MQFECLPGGSVTGSFRVPGDKSISHRSIILASIAQGTTHISGFLEGEDSLNTLAAFRVMGVPIERDGNQV' A
#
# COMPACT_ATOMS: atom_id res chain seq x y z
N MET A 1 -7.01 -18.85 -11.82
CA MET A 1 -7.19 -17.81 -12.85
C MET A 1 -6.08 -18.02 -13.88
N GLN A 2 -6.39 -18.11 -15.17
CA GLN A 2 -5.40 -18.23 -16.24
C GLN A 2 -5.46 -16.96 -17.09
N PHE A 3 -4.29 -16.43 -17.42
CA PHE A 3 -4.16 -15.29 -18.33
C PHE A 3 -3.54 -15.79 -19.64
N GLU A 4 -4.16 -15.47 -20.76
CA GLU A 4 -3.59 -15.63 -22.10
C GLU A 4 -3.17 -14.27 -22.62
N CYS A 5 -1.89 -14.12 -22.97
CA CYS A 5 -1.36 -12.89 -23.55
C CYS A 5 -1.14 -13.09 -25.05
N LEU A 6 -1.88 -12.33 -25.87
CA LEU A 6 -1.70 -12.26 -27.31
C LEU A 6 -0.88 -11.01 -27.70
N PRO A 7 -0.25 -10.97 -28.88
CA PRO A 7 0.48 -9.78 -29.34
C PRO A 7 -0.42 -8.53 -29.38
N GLY A 8 -0.08 -7.51 -28.59
CA GLY A 8 -0.88 -6.29 -28.42
C GLY A 8 -0.42 -5.07 -29.23
N GLY A 9 0.66 -5.19 -30.01
CA GLY A 9 1.29 -4.05 -30.69
C GLY A 9 2.09 -3.16 -29.74
N SER A 10 2.05 -1.84 -29.95
CA SER A 10 2.79 -0.85 -29.15
C SER A 10 1.89 -0.16 -28.13
N VAL A 11 2.38 -0.01 -26.89
CA VAL A 11 1.70 0.76 -25.83
C VAL A 11 2.35 2.13 -25.68
N THR A 12 1.57 3.20 -25.82
CA THR A 12 2.00 4.59 -25.64
C THR A 12 1.04 5.33 -24.73
N GLY A 13 1.59 6.08 -23.77
CA GLY A 13 0.81 6.87 -22.82
C GLY A 13 1.60 7.22 -21.57
N SER A 14 0.93 7.91 -20.64
CA SER A 14 1.44 8.17 -19.30
C SER A 14 0.38 7.71 -18.30
N PHE A 15 0.81 7.02 -17.26
CA PHE A 15 -0.06 6.55 -16.19
C PHE A 15 0.68 6.59 -14.87
N ARG A 16 -0.08 6.66 -13.77
CA ARG A 16 0.45 6.55 -12.42
C ARG A 16 0.38 5.11 -11.96
N VAL A 17 1.52 4.56 -11.56
CA VAL A 17 1.57 3.23 -10.92
C VAL A 17 1.05 3.30 -9.47
N PRO A 18 0.59 2.17 -8.91
CA PRO A 18 0.30 2.06 -7.49
C PRO A 18 1.52 2.38 -6.59
N GLY A 19 1.27 2.52 -5.29
CA GLY A 19 2.32 2.75 -4.30
C GLY A 19 3.40 1.67 -4.29
N ASP A 20 4.58 2.00 -3.75
CA ASP A 20 5.65 1.02 -3.59
C ASP A 20 5.36 0.07 -2.42
N LYS A 21 5.50 -1.24 -2.67
CA LYS A 21 5.21 -2.27 -1.67
C LYS A 21 6.12 -2.16 -0.45
N SER A 22 7.42 -2.00 -0.67
CA SER A 22 8.39 -1.99 0.43
C SER A 22 8.26 -0.74 1.30
N ILE A 23 8.00 0.42 0.69
CA ILE A 23 7.68 1.67 1.39
C ILE A 23 6.37 1.53 2.17
N SER A 24 5.35 0.91 1.58
CA SER A 24 4.07 0.69 2.27
C SER A 24 4.24 -0.12 3.55
N HIS A 25 4.95 -1.27 3.50
CA HIS A 25 5.27 -2.03 4.72
C HIS A 25 6.05 -1.19 5.75
N ARG A 26 7.11 -0.50 5.31
CA ARG A 26 7.98 0.25 6.22
C ARG A 26 7.29 1.48 6.81
N SER A 27 6.38 2.11 6.07
CA SER A 27 5.62 3.27 6.54
C SER A 27 4.78 2.92 7.76
N ILE A 28 4.10 1.78 7.76
CA ILE A 28 3.34 1.27 8.92
C ILE A 28 4.27 0.94 10.09
N ILE A 29 5.36 0.21 9.82
CA ILE A 29 6.32 -0.19 10.87
C ILE A 29 6.88 1.04 11.57
N LEU A 30 7.35 2.03 10.81
CA LEU A 30 7.94 3.25 11.37
C LEU A 30 6.89 4.11 12.07
N ALA A 31 5.69 4.27 11.49
CA ALA A 31 4.60 5.01 12.11
C ALA A 31 4.18 4.39 13.45
N SER A 32 4.18 3.05 13.57
CA SER A 32 3.77 2.34 14.79
C SER A 32 4.66 2.61 16.02
N ILE A 33 5.90 3.05 15.80
CA ILE A 33 6.88 3.35 16.86
C ILE A 33 7.20 4.84 16.95
N ALA A 34 6.63 5.66 16.07
CA ALA A 34 6.82 7.09 16.07
C ALA A 34 5.98 7.75 17.17
N GLN A 35 6.38 8.95 17.59
CA GLN A 35 5.59 9.79 18.50
C GLN A 35 4.69 10.73 17.69
N GLY A 36 3.41 10.81 18.04
CA GLY A 36 2.42 11.65 17.37
C GLY A 36 1.66 10.91 16.27
N THR A 37 1.05 11.68 15.35
CA THR A 37 0.22 11.14 14.26
C THR A 37 0.97 11.18 12.94
N THR A 38 1.09 10.03 12.28
CA THR A 38 1.70 9.92 10.93
C THR A 38 0.59 9.81 9.89
N HIS A 39 0.70 10.57 8.80
CA HIS A 39 -0.22 10.50 7.66
C HIS A 39 0.52 9.94 6.45
N ILE A 40 0.01 8.87 5.85
CA ILE A 40 0.66 8.16 4.75
C ILE A 40 -0.21 8.26 3.50
N SER A 41 0.30 8.95 2.48
CA SER A 41 -0.36 9.06 1.17
C SER A 41 0.25 8.10 0.16
N GLY A 42 -0.58 7.54 -0.73
CA GLY A 42 -0.11 6.66 -1.80
C GLY A 42 0.30 5.27 -1.30
N PHE A 43 -0.33 4.83 -0.20
CA PHE A 43 -0.17 3.50 0.34
C PHE A 43 -0.61 2.44 -0.69
N LEU A 44 0.18 1.37 -0.84
CA LEU A 44 -0.18 0.26 -1.72
C LEU A 44 -1.26 -0.60 -1.06
N GLU A 45 -2.44 -0.69 -1.67
CA GLU A 45 -3.55 -1.54 -1.23
C GLU A 45 -3.43 -2.99 -1.70
N GLY A 46 -2.20 -3.49 -1.85
CA GLY A 46 -1.94 -4.89 -2.13
C GLY A 46 -2.11 -5.75 -0.88
N GLU A 47 -2.47 -7.02 -1.06
CA GLU A 47 -2.74 -7.97 0.03
C GLU A 47 -1.59 -8.03 1.05
N ASP A 48 -0.34 -8.09 0.60
CA ASP A 48 0.85 -8.05 1.46
C ASP A 48 0.87 -6.85 2.43
N SER A 49 0.63 -5.65 1.89
CA SER A 49 0.69 -4.39 2.65
C SER A 49 -0.54 -4.24 3.56
N LEU A 50 -1.72 -4.67 3.10
CA LEU A 50 -2.93 -4.72 3.91
C LEU A 50 -2.82 -5.70 5.08
N ASN A 51 -2.18 -6.86 4.87
CA ASN A 51 -1.92 -7.84 5.94
C ASN A 51 -0.97 -7.26 6.99
N THR A 52 0.01 -6.46 6.59
CA THR A 52 0.89 -5.75 7.53
C THR A 52 0.08 -4.73 8.35
N LEU A 53 -0.73 -3.90 7.69
CA LEU A 53 -1.60 -2.95 8.34
C LEU A 53 -2.54 -3.65 9.35
N ALA A 54 -3.16 -4.75 8.96
CA ALA A 54 -4.03 -5.54 9.82
C ALA A 54 -3.29 -6.12 11.03
N ALA A 55 -2.07 -6.63 10.85
CA ALA A 55 -1.26 -7.14 11.94
C ALA A 55 -0.96 -6.05 12.99
N PHE A 56 -0.58 -4.85 12.55
CA PHE A 56 -0.32 -3.73 13.46
C PHE A 56 -1.58 -3.22 14.17
N ARG A 57 -2.74 -3.24 13.51
CA ARG A 57 -4.03 -2.98 14.18
C ARG A 57 -4.31 -3.99 15.29
N VAL A 58 -4.08 -5.29 15.04
CA VAL A 58 -4.24 -6.35 16.05
C VAL A 58 -3.25 -6.17 17.22
N MET A 59 -2.05 -5.66 16.95
CA MET A 59 -1.09 -5.29 17.99
C MET A 59 -1.44 -4.00 18.76
N GLY A 60 -2.57 -3.35 18.44
CA GLY A 60 -3.08 -2.19 19.18
C GLY A 60 -2.68 -0.83 18.61
N VAL A 61 -2.08 -0.78 17.42
CA VAL A 61 -1.76 0.50 16.76
C VAL A 61 -3.05 1.13 16.21
N PRO A 62 -3.41 2.37 16.61
CA PRO A 62 -4.55 3.06 16.04
C PRO A 62 -4.22 3.47 14.59
N ILE A 63 -4.93 2.87 13.63
CA ILE A 63 -4.75 3.14 12.21
C ILE A 63 -6.12 3.38 11.59
N GLU A 64 -6.35 4.59 11.07
CA GLU A 64 -7.56 4.96 10.34
C GLU A 64 -7.30 4.89 8.83
N ARG A 65 -8.36 4.92 8.00
CA ARG A 65 -8.22 4.90 6.55
C ARG A 65 -9.24 5.83 5.91
N ASP A 66 -8.78 6.64 4.97
CA ASP A 66 -9.62 7.48 4.11
C ASP A 66 -9.11 7.39 2.67
N GLY A 67 -9.81 6.60 1.84
CA GLY A 67 -9.37 6.27 0.49
C GLY A 67 -7.96 5.66 0.44
N ASN A 68 -7.04 6.32 -0.29
CA ASN A 68 -5.64 5.92 -0.41
C ASN A 68 -4.72 6.53 0.67
N GLN A 69 -5.31 7.08 1.73
CA GLN A 69 -4.59 7.58 2.89
C GLN A 69 -4.77 6.63 4.08
N VAL A 70 -3.67 6.46 4.81
CA VAL A 70 -3.57 5.66 6.03
C VAL A 70 -2.96 6.51 7.13
#